data_AF-A0A1I4WMA4-F1
#
_entry.id   AF-A0A1I4WMA4-F1
#
_cell.length_a   1.000
_cell.length_b   1.000
_cell.length_c   1.000
_cell.angle_alpha   90.00
_cell.angle_beta   90.00
_cell.angle_gamma   90.00
#
_symmetry.space_group_name_H-M   'P 1'
#
loop_
_entity.id
_entity.type
_entity.pdbx_description
1 polymer ?
#
loop_
_entity_poly.entity_id
_entity_poly.type
_entity_poly.pdbx_seq_one_letter_code
_entity_poly.pdbx_strand_id
1 'polypeptide(L)' 'MKDRTYESSTSEDDVCCIIGQAVIELSTEQQPVTKSTLALKLLSMADRDSDDERVLLYWIARKAINQPQKLLQQQWA' A
#
# COMPACT_ATOMS: atom_id res chain seq x y z
N MET A 1 23.78 19.69 1.77
CA MET A 1 23.32 18.30 1.95
C MET A 1 21.84 18.39 2.31
N LYS A 2 20.94 17.93 1.45
CA LYS A 2 19.49 17.94 1.71
C LYS A 2 19.08 16.59 2.29
N ASP A 3 18.29 16.65 3.35
CA ASP A 3 17.75 15.55 4.16
C ASP A 3 17.27 14.34 3.36
N ARG A 4 17.88 13.19 3.61
CA ARG A 4 17.38 11.88 3.14
C ARG A 4 16.25 11.32 4.02
N THR A 5 15.94 11.97 5.13
CA THR A 5 15.01 11.42 6.14
C THR A 5 13.54 11.73 5.82
N TYR A 6 13.26 12.75 5.00
CA TYR A 6 11.88 13.21 4.75
C TYR A 6 11.15 12.41 3.66
N GLU A 7 11.86 11.73 2.76
CA GLU A 7 11.22 10.96 1.66
C GLU A 7 10.83 9.53 2.06
N SER A 8 11.42 8.97 3.12
CA SER A 8 11.02 7.65 3.60
C SER A 8 9.67 7.67 4.32
N SER A 9 9.39 8.72 5.11
CA SER A 9 8.12 8.85 5.84
C SER A 9 6.90 9.02 4.92
N THR A 10 7.05 9.77 3.82
CA THR A 10 5.95 9.99 2.88
C THR A 10 5.53 8.68 2.20
N SER A 11 6.50 7.83 1.81
CA SER A 11 6.19 6.57 1.13
C SER A 11 5.43 5.55 2.00
N GLU A 12 5.69 5.50 3.30
CA GLU A 12 4.99 4.60 4.22
C GLU A 12 3.58 5.10 4.52
N ASP A 13 3.41 6.40 4.74
CA ASP A 13 2.11 7.03 4.93
C ASP A 13 1.23 6.87 3.68
N ASP A 14 1.80 7.01 2.48
CA ASP A 14 1.11 6.80 1.20
C ASP A 14 0.65 5.34 1.04
N VAL A 15 1.52 4.39 1.38
CA VAL A 15 1.18 2.96 1.37
C VAL A 15 0.06 2.66 2.36
N CYS A 16 0.10 3.22 3.56
CA CYS A 16 -0.96 3.08 4.56
C CYS A 16 -2.28 3.67 4.08
N CYS A 17 -2.25 4.86 3.47
CA CYS A 17 -3.41 5.51 2.88
C CYS A 17 -4.03 4.66 1.75
N ILE A 18 -3.20 4.09 0.88
CA ILE A 18 -3.63 3.20 -0.20
C ILE A 18 -4.30 1.94 0.34
N ILE A 19 -3.74 1.33 1.38
CA ILE A 19 -4.35 0.17 2.05
C ILE A 19 -5.70 0.56 2.65
N GLY A 20 -5.76 1.70 3.36
CA GLY A 20 -6.99 2.24 3.93
C GLY A 20 -8.07 2.48 2.88
N GLN A 21 -7.70 3.07 1.74
CA GLN A 21 -8.59 3.30 0.61
C GLN A 21 -9.14 1.97 0.04
N ALA A 22 -8.28 0.96 -0.12
CA ALA A 22 -8.71 -0.35 -0.59
C ALA A 22 -9.68 -1.05 0.38
N VAL A 23 -9.49 -0.87 1.70
CA VAL A 23 -10.42 -1.36 2.73
C VAL A 23 -11.79 -0.66 2.62
N ILE A 24 -11.79 0.66 2.44
CA ILE A 24 -13.02 1.44 2.28
C ILE A 24 -13.78 0.98 1.04
N GLU A 25 -13.11 0.88 -0.12
CA GLU A 25 -13.77 0.46 -1.36
C GLU A 25 -14.35 -0.95 -1.27
N LEU A 26 -13.62 -1.92 -0.71
CA LEU A 26 -14.16 -3.26 -0.47
C LEU A 26 -15.39 -3.23 0.42
N SER A 27 -15.37 -2.42 1.48
CA SER A 27 -16.49 -2.28 2.41
C SER A 27 -17.71 -1.64 1.72
N THR A 28 -17.49 -0.61 0.90
CA THR A 28 -18.54 0.04 0.10
C THR A 28 -19.16 -0.93 -0.91
N GLU A 29 -18.34 -1.77 -1.54
CA GLU A 29 -18.74 -2.84 -2.46
C GLU A 29 -19.36 -4.06 -1.75
N GLN A 30 -19.50 -4.03 -0.43
CA GLN A 30 -19.96 -5.15 0.42
C GLN A 30 -19.15 -6.44 0.20
N GLN A 31 -17.89 -6.29 -0.21
CA GLN A 31 -16.93 -7.39 -0.32
C GLN A 31 -16.26 -7.65 1.02
N PRO A 32 -15.92 -8.92 1.33
CA PRO A 32 -15.26 -9.24 2.58
C PRO A 32 -13.86 -8.60 2.63
N VAL A 33 -13.50 -7.96 3.75
CA VAL A 33 -12.17 -7.40 3.97
C VAL A 33 -11.26 -8.48 4.55
N THR A 34 -10.53 -9.16 3.65
CA THR A 34 -9.56 -10.21 3.98
C THR A 34 -8.23 -9.89 3.31
N LYS A 35 -7.15 -10.54 3.75
CA LYS A 35 -5.84 -10.41 3.11
C LYS A 35 -5.91 -10.69 1.59
N SER A 36 -6.63 -11.72 1.18
CA SER A 36 -6.75 -12.12 -0.22
C SER A 36 -7.52 -11.10 -1.05
N THR A 37 -8.66 -10.62 -0.54
CA THR A 37 -9.48 -9.62 -1.24
C THR A 37 -8.83 -8.26 -1.28
N LEU A 38 -8.09 -7.86 -0.24
CA LEU A 38 -7.24 -6.66 -0.27
C LEU A 38 -6.13 -6.76 -1.33
N ALA A 39 -5.45 -7.91 -1.41
CA ALA A 39 -4.40 -8.12 -2.41
C ALA A 39 -4.94 -8.05 -3.85
N LEU A 40 -6.14 -8.60 -4.09
CA LEU A 40 -6.82 -8.53 -5.38
C LEU A 40 -7.31 -7.11 -5.68
N LYS A 41 -7.85 -6.39 -4.69
CA LYS A 41 -8.29 -5.02 -4.85
C LYS A 41 -7.14 -4.10 -5.23
N LEU A 42 -6.01 -4.19 -4.53
CA LEU A 42 -4.80 -3.42 -4.85
C LEU A 42 -4.27 -3.72 -6.26
N LEU A 43 -4.34 -4.98 -6.71
CA LEU A 43 -4.02 -5.33 -8.11
C LEU A 43 -4.97 -4.64 -9.09
N SER A 44 -6.28 -4.74 -8.84
CA SER A 44 -7.28 -4.11 -9.70
C SER A 44 -7.18 -2.58 -9.73
N MET A 45 -6.72 -1.95 -8.65
CA MET A 45 -6.44 -0.52 -8.62
C MET A 45 -5.22 -0.18 -9.49
N ALA A 46 -4.14 -0.95 -9.37
CA ALA A 46 -2.94 -0.80 -10.20
C ALA A 46 -3.23 -0.98 -11.70
N ASP A 47 -4.05 -1.98 -12.08
CA ASP A 47 -4.40 -2.25 -13.48
C ASP A 47 -5.20 -1.10 -14.15
N ARG A 48 -5.79 -0.20 -13.35
CA ARG A 48 -6.61 0.93 -13.81
C ARG A 48 -5.90 2.27 -13.72
N ASP A 49 -4.75 2.32 -13.06
CA ASP A 49 -4.00 3.54 -12.86
C ASP A 49 -2.95 3.71 -13.96
N SER A 50 -2.81 4.93 -14.47
CA SER A 50 -1.84 5.26 -15.53
C SER A 50 -0.58 5.93 -14.99
N ASP A 51 -0.57 6.28 -13.70
CA ASP A 51 0.58 6.86 -13.03
C ASP A 51 1.51 5.76 -12.50
N ASP A 52 2.67 5.59 -13.14
CA ASP A 52 3.66 4.56 -12.80
C ASP A 52 4.13 4.64 -11.33
N GLU A 53 4.23 5.85 -10.76
CA GLU A 53 4.62 6.04 -9.35
C GLU A 53 3.54 5.50 -8.42
N ARG A 54 2.28 5.78 -8.76
CA ARG A 54 1.12 5.28 -8.01
C ARG A 54 0.93 3.77 -8.17
N VAL A 55 1.17 3.24 -9.36
CA VAL A 55 1.23 1.79 -9.64
C VAL A 55 2.26 1.12 -8.74
N LEU A 56 3.46 1.70 -8.63
CA LEU A 56 4.51 1.19 -7.74
C LEU A 56 4.04 1.15 -6.28
N LEU A 57 3.35 2.18 -5.80
CA LEU A 57 2.82 2.21 -4.44
C LEU A 57 1.78 1.10 -4.19
N TYR A 58 0.90 0.78 -5.16
CA TYR A 58 0.00 -0.37 -5.05
C TYR A 58 0.74 -1.70 -4.92
N TRP A 59 1.85 -1.87 -5.64
CA TRP A 59 2.71 -3.05 -5.50
C TRP A 59 3.38 -3.13 -4.12
N ILE A 60 3.85 -2.00 -3.59
CA ILE A 60 4.45 -1.93 -2.25
C ILE A 60 3.40 -2.25 -1.18
N ALA A 61 2.20 -1.66 -1.28
CA ALA A 61 1.06 -1.97 -0.41
C ALA A 61 0.71 -3.46 -0.43
N ARG A 62 0.68 -4.07 -1.62
CA ARG A 62 0.42 -5.50 -1.77
C ARG A 62 1.52 -6.36 -1.15
N LYS A 63 2.77 -5.93 -1.19
CA LYS A 63 3.89 -6.60 -0.51
C LYS A 63 3.78 -6.46 1.00
N ALA A 64 3.40 -5.27 1.51
CA ALA A 64 3.22 -4.98 2.92
C ALA A 64 2.18 -5.88 3.59
N ILE A 65 1.00 -6.05 2.98
CA ILE A 65 -0.05 -6.96 3.51
C ILE A 65 0.39 -8.43 3.49
N ASN A 66 1.31 -8.80 2.61
CA ASN A 66 1.80 -10.17 2.47
C ASN A 66 2.96 -10.49 3.42
N GLN A 67 3.79 -9.50 3.74
CA GLN A 67 4.98 -9.62 4.59
C GLN A 67 5.05 -8.48 5.62
N PRO A 68 4.12 -8.40 6.59
CA PRO A 68 4.05 -7.29 7.54
C PRO A 68 5.33 -7.14 8.40
N GLN A 69 6.04 -8.25 8.60
CA GLN A 69 7.29 -8.32 9.38
C GLN A 69 8.43 -7.46 8.80
N LYS A 70 8.44 -7.20 7.48
CA LYS A 70 9.52 -6.44 6.83
C LYS A 70 9.40 -4.93 6.98
N LEU A 71 8.20 -4.41 7.22
CA LEU A 71 8.02 -2.99 7.51
C LEU A 71 8.58 -2.65 8.90
N LEU A 72 8.30 -3.48 9.91
CA LEU A 72 8.82 -3.31 11.26
C LEU A 72 10.37 -3.38 11.33
N GLN A 73 11.02 -4.06 10.40
CA GLN A 73 12.47 -4.23 10.40
C GLN A 73 13.22 -3.00 9.87
N GLN A 74 12.57 -2.08 9.14
CA GLN A 74 13.15 -0.78 8.78
C GLN A 74 13.08 0.26 9.91
N GLN A 75 12.36 -0.04 11.00
CA GLN A 75 12.20 0.86 12.14
C GLN A 75 13.31 0.74 13.21
N TRP A 76 14.22 -0.24 13.09
CA TRP A 76 15.26 -0.54 14.10
C TRP A 76 16.67 -0.74 13.51
N ALA A 77 16.97 -0.19 12.34
CA ALA A 77 18.31 -0.25 11.72
C ALA A 77 18.92 1.14 11.58
#